data_AF-A0A838LWQ7-F1
#
_entry.id   AF-A0A838LWQ7-F1
#
_cell.length_a   1.000
_cell.length_b   1.000
_cell.length_c   1.000
_cell.angle_alpha   90.00
_cell.angle_beta   90.00
_cell.angle_gamma   90.00
#
_symmetry.space_group_name_H-M   'P 1'
#
loop_
_entity.id
_entity.type
_entity.pdbx_description
1 polymer ?
#
loop_
_entity_poly.entity_id
_entity_poly.type
_entity_poly.pdbx_seq_one_letter_code
_entity_poly.pdbx_strand_id
1 'polypeptide(L)'
;MNQQDLLRQAMIRSGQTRAQLSAELGVSARTLDKWLLPETSGDFRRMPETALRLLAAQHGVRKSDGLSMPYDWSNPGMPDETLVVSVLRRASFPDLVRVCADFGVAFVRSRVEATLDRVPAAERNMLSRILKRMLRSIEIALAEKSTA
;
A
#
# COMPACT_ATOMS: atom_id res chain seq x y z
N MET A 1 -0.49 -8.79 -6.04
CA MET A 1 -1.78 -8.08 -6.00
C MET A 1 -2.75 -8.88 -6.86
N ASN A 2 -3.89 -9.32 -6.31
CA ASN A 2 -4.88 -10.09 -7.07
C ASN A 2 -5.77 -9.13 -7.89
N GLN A 3 -6.34 -9.58 -9.01
CA GLN A 3 -7.22 -8.78 -9.87
C GLN A 3 -8.37 -8.14 -9.11
N GLN A 4 -8.92 -8.85 -8.11
CA GLN A 4 -10.06 -8.38 -7.33
C GLN A 4 -9.67 -7.18 -6.46
N ASP A 5 -8.47 -7.20 -5.87
CA ASP A 5 -7.98 -6.11 -5.04
C ASP A 5 -7.75 -4.86 -5.87
N LEU A 6 -7.17 -5.03 -7.06
CA LEU A 6 -6.95 -3.94 -8.01
C LEU A 6 -8.28 -3.29 -8.44
N LEU A 7 -9.30 -4.08 -8.79
CA LEU A 7 -10.62 -3.57 -9.15
C LEU A 7 -11.31 -2.85 -7.99
N ARG A 8 -11.25 -3.41 -6.77
CA ARG A 8 -11.84 -2.77 -5.58
C ARG A 8 -11.12 -1.46 -5.23
N GLN A 9 -9.80 -1.45 -5.27
CA GLN A 9 -8.99 -0.27 -5.01
C GLN A 9 -9.23 0.83 -6.06
N ALA A 10 -9.39 0.44 -7.34
CA ALA A 10 -9.74 1.38 -8.40
C ALA A 10 -11.06 2.09 -8.12
N MET A 11 -12.10 1.35 -7.71
CA MET A 11 -13.40 1.95 -7.33
C MET A 11 -13.27 2.89 -6.12
N ILE A 12 -12.54 2.51 -5.07
CA ILE A 12 -12.38 3.32 -3.86
C ILE A 12 -11.70 4.66 -4.16
N ARG A 13 -10.60 4.64 -4.94
CA ARG A 13 -9.80 5.85 -5.21
C ARG A 13 -10.44 6.79 -6.22
N SER A 14 -11.11 6.25 -7.23
CA SER A 14 -11.84 7.04 -8.21
C SER A 14 -13.20 7.52 -7.69
N GLY A 15 -13.67 6.98 -6.55
CA GLY A 15 -15.02 7.21 -6.04
C GLY A 15 -16.11 6.62 -6.95
N GLN A 16 -15.75 5.72 -7.87
CA GLN A 16 -16.66 5.15 -8.84
C GLN A 16 -17.42 3.95 -8.29
N THR A 17 -18.65 3.79 -8.77
CA THR A 17 -19.46 2.59 -8.62
C THR A 17 -19.03 1.50 -9.61
N ARG A 18 -19.42 0.24 -9.37
CA ARG A 18 -19.20 -0.87 -10.31
C ARG A 18 -19.70 -0.55 -11.72
N ALA A 19 -20.87 0.10 -11.82
CA ALA A 19 -21.44 0.49 -13.11
C ALA A 19 -20.55 1.49 -13.86
N GLN A 20 -20.08 2.53 -13.18
CA GLN A 20 -19.18 3.53 -13.74
C GLN A 20 -17.84 2.92 -14.19
N LEU A 21 -17.24 2.07 -13.35
CA LEU A 21 -15.99 1.39 -13.70
C LEU A 21 -16.17 0.43 -14.88
N SER A 22 -17.28 -0.30 -14.94
CA SER A 22 -17.57 -1.19 -16.08
C SER A 22 -17.73 -0.40 -17.40
N ALA A 23 -18.37 0.77 -17.33
CA ALA A 23 -18.55 1.65 -18.47
C ALA A 23 -17.21 2.24 -18.95
N GLU A 24 -16.33 2.66 -18.03
CA GLU A 24 -14.98 3.14 -18.34
C GLU A 24 -14.15 2.07 -19.05
N LEU A 25 -14.29 0.81 -18.63
CA LEU A 25 -13.59 -0.33 -19.23
C LEU A 25 -14.24 -0.85 -20.52
N GLY A 26 -15.39 -0.29 -20.93
CA GLY A 26 -16.12 -0.74 -22.11
C GLY A 26 -16.69 -2.15 -22.00
N VAL A 27 -16.95 -2.64 -20.78
CA VAL A 27 -17.49 -3.99 -20.52
C VAL A 27 -18.82 -3.94 -19.79
N SER A 28 -19.59 -5.03 -19.86
CA SER A 28 -20.83 -5.12 -19.09
C SER A 28 -20.56 -5.21 -17.58
N ALA A 29 -21.46 -4.66 -16.76
CA ALA A 29 -21.40 -4.80 -15.29
C ALA A 29 -21.31 -6.27 -14.85
N ARG A 30 -22.01 -7.17 -15.55
CA ARG A 30 -21.97 -8.62 -15.30
C ARG A 30 -20.58 -9.22 -15.55
N THR A 31 -19.84 -8.70 -16.52
CA THR A 31 -18.44 -9.11 -16.78
C THR A 31 -17.55 -8.68 -15.62
N LEU A 32 -17.69 -7.43 -15.16
CA LEU A 32 -16.95 -6.92 -14.01
C LEU A 32 -17.24 -7.72 -12.74
N ASP A 33 -18.51 -8.08 -12.50
CA ASP A 33 -18.90 -8.90 -11.34
C ASP A 33 -18.20 -10.26 -11.36
N LYS A 34 -18.11 -10.92 -12.52
CA LYS A 34 -17.38 -12.19 -12.67
C LYS A 34 -15.87 -12.05 -12.41
N TRP A 35 -15.28 -10.88 -12.66
CA TRP A 35 -13.88 -10.59 -12.33
C TRP A 35 -13.67 -10.33 -10.84
N LEU A 36 -14.69 -9.80 -10.16
CA LEU A 36 -14.67 -9.55 -8.72
C LEU A 36 -14.94 -10.79 -7.86
N LEU A 37 -15.43 -11.88 -8.46
CA LEU A 37 -15.65 -13.16 -7.77
C LEU A 37 -14.31 -13.76 -7.27
N PRO A 38 -14.31 -14.48 -6.13
CA PRO A 38 -13.16 -15.26 -5.68
C PRO A 38 -12.74 -16.31 -6.71
N GLU A 39 -11.45 -16.68 -6.75
CA GLU A 39 -10.96 -17.72 -7.67
C GLU A 39 -11.58 -19.10 -7.40
N THR A 40 -12.13 -19.33 -6.20
CA THR A 40 -12.83 -20.55 -5.81
C THR A 40 -14.24 -20.67 -6.39
N SER A 41 -14.79 -19.60 -6.98
CA SER A 41 -16.12 -19.61 -7.58
C SER A 41 -16.08 -20.18 -9.01
N GLY A 42 -17.01 -21.08 -9.35
CA GLY A 42 -17.09 -21.65 -10.72
C GLY A 42 -17.39 -20.62 -11.82
N ASP A 43 -18.00 -19.49 -11.46
CA ASP A 43 -18.29 -18.38 -12.38
C ASP A 43 -17.17 -17.35 -12.48
N PHE A 44 -16.07 -17.56 -11.75
CA PHE A 44 -14.89 -16.73 -11.84
C PHE A 44 -14.40 -16.62 -13.29
N ARG A 45 -14.05 -15.39 -13.68
CA ARG A 45 -13.37 -15.13 -14.94
C ARG A 45 -12.16 -14.25 -14.67
N ARG A 46 -11.04 -14.61 -15.29
CA ARG A 46 -9.87 -13.73 -15.31
C ARG A 46 -10.13 -12.56 -16.25
N MET A 47 -9.76 -11.36 -15.79
CA MET A 47 -9.77 -10.17 -16.62
C MET A 47 -8.67 -10.26 -17.70
N PRO A 48 -8.91 -9.80 -18.94
CA PRO A 48 -7.86 -9.72 -19.96
C PRO A 48 -6.67 -8.90 -19.48
N GLU A 49 -5.46 -9.32 -19.83
CA GLU A 49 -4.24 -8.70 -19.32
C GLU A 49 -4.11 -7.22 -19.74
N THR A 50 -4.61 -6.85 -20.92
CA THR A 50 -4.65 -5.45 -21.39
C THR A 50 -5.49 -4.56 -20.46
N ALA A 51 -6.68 -5.01 -20.07
CA ALA A 51 -7.55 -4.28 -19.15
C ALA A 51 -6.91 -4.19 -17.75
N LEU A 52 -6.27 -5.27 -17.30
CA LEU A 52 -5.51 -5.28 -16.05
C LEU A 52 -4.38 -4.23 -16.04
N ARG A 53 -3.61 -4.15 -17.13
CA ARG A 53 -2.52 -3.17 -17.26
C ARG A 53 -3.04 -1.73 -17.34
N LEU A 54 -4.12 -1.48 -18.05
CA LEU A 54 -4.73 -0.14 -18.15
C LEU A 54 -5.27 0.33 -16.79
N LEU A 55 -6.02 -0.52 -16.08
CA LEU A 55 -6.47 -0.24 -14.72
C LEU A 55 -5.31 -0.04 -13.76
N ALA A 56 -4.26 -0.87 -13.84
CA ALA A 56 -3.07 -0.68 -13.04
C ALA A 56 -2.33 0.63 -13.36
N ALA A 57 -2.37 1.10 -14.60
CA ALA A 57 -1.75 2.37 -14.98
C ALA A 57 -2.56 3.58 -14.53
N GLN A 58 -3.89 3.54 -14.68
CA GLN A 58 -4.80 4.63 -14.37
C GLN A 58 -5.12 4.73 -12.88
N HIS A 59 -5.37 3.57 -12.27
CA HIS A 59 -5.92 3.44 -10.92
C HIS A 59 -5.03 2.60 -10.00
N GLY A 60 -3.86 2.17 -10.49
CA GLY A 60 -2.91 1.40 -9.69
C GLY A 60 -2.63 2.10 -8.37
N VAL A 61 -2.54 1.29 -7.32
CA VAL A 61 -2.31 1.80 -5.98
C VAL A 61 -0.89 2.33 -5.88
N ARG A 62 -0.72 3.61 -6.17
CA ARG A 62 0.30 4.43 -5.53
C ARG A 62 0.05 4.39 -4.02
N LYS A 63 0.74 3.49 -3.34
CA LYS A 63 0.87 3.40 -1.89
C LYS A 63 1.68 4.57 -1.33
N SER A 64 2.44 5.26 -2.18
CA SER A 64 3.09 6.52 -1.79
C SER A 64 2.14 7.73 -1.75
N ASP A 65 0.84 7.54 -1.97
CA ASP A 65 -0.13 8.63 -1.90
C ASP A 65 -0.24 9.19 -0.47
N GLY A 66 -0.08 10.50 -0.33
CA GLY A 66 0.03 11.16 0.98
C GLY A 66 1.37 10.96 1.70
N LEU A 67 2.34 10.25 1.11
CA LEU A 67 3.73 10.25 1.57
C LEU A 67 4.48 11.42 0.94
N SER A 68 5.44 11.97 1.68
CA SER A 68 6.30 13.08 1.22
C SER A 68 7.20 12.68 0.05
N MET A 69 7.41 11.38 -0.14
CA MET A 69 8.31 10.84 -1.15
C MET A 69 7.62 9.73 -1.96
N PRO A 70 7.97 9.63 -3.26
CA PRO A 70 7.33 8.70 -4.15
C PRO A 70 8.02 7.34 -4.18
N TYR A 71 7.80 6.54 -3.14
CA TYR A 71 8.48 5.25 -2.97
C TYR A 71 8.17 4.22 -4.08
N ASP A 72 7.04 4.34 -4.79
CA ASP A 72 6.53 3.34 -5.74
C ASP A 72 6.40 3.86 -7.18
N TRP A 73 6.99 5.01 -7.53
CA TRP A 73 6.87 5.61 -8.88
C TRP A 73 7.25 4.65 -10.03
N SER A 74 8.32 3.87 -9.87
CA SER A 74 8.74 2.89 -10.87
C SER A 74 8.10 1.50 -10.70
N ASN A 75 7.37 1.28 -9.61
CA ASN A 75 6.68 0.03 -9.32
C ASN A 75 5.40 0.28 -8.50
N PRO A 76 4.29 0.70 -9.13
CA PRO A 76 3.00 0.91 -8.45
C PRO A 76 2.43 -0.37 -7.81
N GLY A 77 2.95 -1.55 -8.17
CA GLY A 77 2.60 -2.83 -7.54
C GLY A 77 3.46 -3.17 -6.31
N MET A 78 4.23 -2.22 -5.77
CA MET A 78 5.15 -2.44 -4.65
C MET A 78 4.45 -3.14 -3.47
N PRO A 79 4.96 -4.28 -2.96
CA PRO A 79 4.41 -4.92 -1.77
C PRO A 79 4.46 -3.98 -0.54
N ASP A 80 3.48 -4.05 0.36
CA ASP A 80 3.42 -3.17 1.55
C ASP A 80 4.70 -3.25 2.38
N GLU A 81 5.23 -4.45 2.55
CA GLU A 81 6.50 -4.66 3.24
C GLU A 81 7.66 -3.90 2.57
N THR A 82 7.70 -3.87 1.24
CA THR A 82 8.75 -3.15 0.50
C THR A 82 8.59 -1.64 0.68
N LEU A 83 7.36 -1.14 0.70
CA LEU A 83 7.06 0.26 1.01
C LEU A 83 7.55 0.62 2.42
N VAL A 84 7.14 -0.16 3.43
CA VAL A 84 7.52 0.08 4.83
C VAL A 84 9.03 0.09 5.00
N VAL A 85 9.75 -0.87 4.42
CA VAL A 85 11.22 -0.89 4.48
C VAL A 85 11.82 0.33 3.78
N SER A 86 11.25 0.78 2.66
CA SER A 86 11.76 1.96 1.95
C SER A 86 11.59 3.25 2.77
N VAL A 87 10.46 3.39 3.47
CA VAL A 87 10.20 4.49 4.40
C VAL A 87 11.14 4.43 5.61
N LEU A 88 11.32 3.24 6.21
CA LEU A 88 12.24 3.03 7.34
C LEU A 88 13.69 3.36 6.98
N ARG A 89 14.18 2.96 5.79
CA ARG A 89 15.54 3.30 5.33
C ARG A 89 15.75 4.80 5.22
N ARG A 90 14.72 5.54 4.85
CA ARG A 90 14.79 7.00 4.67
C ARG A 90 14.61 7.77 5.98
N ALA A 91 14.02 7.13 7.00
CA ALA A 91 13.75 7.72 8.32
C ALA A 91 13.02 9.08 8.25
N SER A 92 12.10 9.22 7.29
CA SER A 92 11.25 10.40 7.15
C SER A 92 10.15 10.34 8.23
N PHE A 93 10.15 11.30 9.17
CA PHE A 93 9.16 11.33 10.23
C PHE A 93 7.70 11.45 9.71
N PRO A 94 7.38 12.37 8.77
CA PRO A 94 6.02 12.46 8.22
C PRO A 94 5.55 11.14 7.58
N ASP A 95 6.43 10.48 6.83
CA ASP A 95 6.08 9.22 6.18
C ASP A 95 5.91 8.09 7.18
N LEU A 96 6.75 8.05 8.23
CA LEU A 96 6.63 7.07 9.30
C LEU A 96 5.33 7.23 10.08
N VAL A 97 4.89 8.46 10.36
CA VAL A 97 3.58 8.72 10.97
C VAL A 97 2.47 8.12 10.11
N ARG A 98 2.50 8.39 8.80
CA ARG A 98 1.46 7.92 7.88
C ARG A 98 1.44 6.39 7.78
N VAL A 99 2.60 5.77 7.55
CA VAL A 99 2.72 4.31 7.47
C VAL A 99 2.34 3.64 8.80
N CYS A 100 2.69 4.22 9.95
CA CYS A 100 2.26 3.72 11.26
C CYS A 100 0.75 3.83 11.47
N ALA A 101 0.11 4.88 10.95
CA ALA A 101 -1.35 5.03 10.99
C ALA A 101 -2.05 4.01 10.08
N ASP A 102 -1.50 3.74 8.90
CA ASP A 102 -2.12 2.87 7.90
C ASP A 102 -1.90 1.37 8.20
N PHE A 103 -0.71 0.97 8.67
CA PHE A 103 -0.35 -0.43 8.91
C PHE A 103 -0.24 -0.83 10.39
N GLY A 104 -0.24 0.16 11.30
CA GLY A 104 -0.02 -0.05 12.73
C GLY A 104 1.45 -0.10 13.15
N VAL A 105 1.75 0.45 14.33
CA VAL A 105 3.12 0.56 14.85
C VAL A 105 3.79 -0.81 15.03
N ALA A 106 3.06 -1.83 15.49
CA ALA A 106 3.61 -3.18 15.69
C ALA A 106 4.10 -3.81 14.38
N PHE A 107 3.32 -3.66 13.30
CA PHE A 107 3.69 -4.12 11.96
C PHE A 107 4.97 -3.42 11.51
N VAL A 108 5.01 -2.08 11.54
CA VAL A 108 6.18 -1.30 11.14
C VAL A 108 7.42 -1.66 11.95
N ARG A 109 7.27 -1.79 13.27
CA ARG A 109 8.37 -2.15 14.19
C ARG A 109 8.98 -3.51 13.85
N SER A 110 8.17 -4.49 13.46
CA SER A 110 8.66 -5.83 13.09
C SER A 110 9.58 -5.85 11.86
N ARG A 111 9.57 -4.79 11.03
CA ARG A 111 10.43 -4.65 9.83
C ARG A 111 11.71 -3.85 10.07
N VAL A 112 11.94 -3.32 11.29
CA VAL A 112 13.12 -2.49 11.59
C VAL A 112 14.42 -3.28 11.40
N GLU A 113 14.54 -4.48 11.96
CA GLU A 113 15.77 -5.28 11.83
C GLU A 113 16.06 -5.64 10.37
N ALA A 114 15.06 -6.10 9.62
CA ALA A 114 15.18 -6.38 8.19
C ALA A 114 15.58 -5.14 7.36
N THR A 115 15.26 -3.94 7.84
CA THR A 115 15.70 -2.67 7.24
C THR A 115 17.17 -2.40 7.56
N LEU A 116 17.60 -2.60 8.81
CA LEU A 116 18.99 -2.38 9.24
C LEU A 116 19.97 -3.30 8.54
N ASP A 117 19.56 -4.54 8.24
CA ASP A 117 20.39 -5.49 7.47
C ASP A 117 20.72 -4.99 6.06
N ARG A 118 19.85 -4.16 5.47
CA ARG A 118 20.01 -3.57 4.13
C ARG A 118 20.82 -2.27 4.12
N VAL A 119 21.38 -1.87 5.27
CA VAL A 119 22.12 -0.61 5.45
C VAL A 119 23.58 -0.91 5.81
N PRO A 120 24.56 -0.11 5.33
CA PRO A 120 25.96 -0.29 5.68
C PRO A 120 26.20 -0.29 7.19
N ALA A 121 27.12 -1.13 7.68
CA ALA A 121 27.37 -1.32 9.12
C ALA A 121 27.66 -0.01 9.87
N ALA A 122 28.34 0.94 9.20
CA ALA A 122 28.65 2.26 9.76
C ALA A 122 27.40 3.10 10.10
N GLU A 123 26.29 2.90 9.38
CA GLU A 123 25.06 3.68 9.52
C GLU A 123 24.01 2.98 10.41
N ARG A 124 24.10 1.66 10.60
CA ARG A 124 23.11 0.85 11.34
C ARG A 124 22.82 1.38 12.74
N ASN A 125 23.86 1.69 13.51
CA ASN A 125 23.71 2.17 14.88
C ASN A 125 23.04 3.55 14.95
N MET A 126 23.30 4.42 13.98
CA MET A 126 22.66 5.74 13.90
C MET A 126 21.19 5.59 13.50
N LEU A 127 20.91 4.84 12.44
CA LEU A 127 19.56 4.63 11.95
C LEU A 127 18.68 3.93 12.99
N SER A 128 19.19 2.89 13.67
CA SER A 128 18.47 2.18 14.74
C SER A 128 18.04 3.13 15.87
N ARG A 129 18.92 4.04 16.30
CA ARG A 129 18.58 5.04 17.34
C ARG A 129 17.51 6.02 16.87
N ILE A 130 17.62 6.51 15.63
CA ILE A 130 16.63 7.44 15.05
C ILE A 130 15.26 6.77 14.97
N LEU A 131 15.19 5.57 14.39
CA LEU A 131 13.95 4.82 14.23
C LEU A 131 13.32 4.47 15.57
N LYS A 132 14.11 4.02 16.56
CA LYS A 132 13.62 3.75 17.93
C LYS A 132 12.95 4.97 18.54
N ARG A 133 13.59 6.15 18.43
CA ARG A 133 13.05 7.40 18.97
C ARG A 133 11.76 7.83 18.26
N MET A 134 11.75 7.79 16.92
CA MET A 134 10.58 8.18 16.13
C MET A 134 9.39 7.26 16.39
N LEU A 135 9.58 5.94 16.31
CA LEU A 135 8.51 4.97 16.53
C LEU A 135 7.96 5.05 17.95
N ARG A 136 8.81 5.30 18.96
CA ARG A 136 8.33 5.54 20.33
C ARG A 136 7.46 6.80 20.43
N SER A 137 7.87 7.89 19.79
CA SER A 137 7.08 9.13 19.76
C SER A 137 5.72 8.93 19.09
N ILE A 138 5.68 8.19 17.99
CA ILE A 138 4.44 7.91 17.25
C ILE A 138 3.51 7.00 18.06
N GLU A 139 4.07 5.97 18.69
CA GLU A 139 3.32 5.03 19.55
C GLU A 139 2.61 5.76 20.69
N ILE A 140 3.29 6.68 21.38
CA ILE A 140 2.71 7.50 22.44
C ILE A 140 1.56 8.35 21.90
N ALA A 141 1.80 9.09 20.81
CA ALA A 141 0.78 9.98 20.23
C ALA A 141 -0.47 9.22 19.73
N LEU A 142 -0.29 8.02 19.18
CA LEU A 142 -1.42 7.19 18.73
C LEU A 142 -2.19 6.56 19.91
N ALA A 143 -1.51 6.23 21.01
CA ALA A 143 -2.16 5.71 22.21
C ALA A 143 -3.03 6.78 22.90
N GLU A 144 -2.53 8.02 23.02
CA GLU A 144 -3.27 9.15 23.60
C GLU A 144 -4.57 9.47 22.83
N LYS A 145 -4.52 9.34 21.50
CA LYS A 145 -5.68 9.58 20.63
C LYS A 145 -6.77 8.50 20.74
N SER A 146 -6.44 7.31 21.25
CA SER A 146 -7.40 6.22 21.44
C SER A 146 -8.15 6.29 22.77
N THR A 147 -7.74 7.19 23.67
CA THR A 147 -8.33 7.40 25.01
C THR A 147 -9.20 8.65 25.12
N ALA A 148 -9.31 9.44 24.04
CA ALA A 148 -10.14 10.64 23.94
C ALA A 148 -11.32 10.40 23.00
#